data_AF-R4LHY2-F1
#
_entry.id   AF-R4LHY2-F1
#
_cell.length_a   1.000
_cell.length_b   1.000
_cell.length_c   1.000
_cell.angle_alpha   90.00
_cell.angle_beta   90.00
_cell.angle_gamma   90.00
#
_symmetry.space_group_name_H-M   'P 1'
#
loop_
_entity.id
_entity.type
_entity.pdbx_description
1 polymer ?
#
loop_
_entity_poly.entity_id
_entity_poly.type
_entity_poly.pdbx_seq_one_letter_code
_entity_poly.pdbx_strand_id
1 'polypeptide(L)'
;MAVVLPLLLLVVLGIIEFGLGWNRQLNLTEAAHQGARVAALTGDPARVTETVDAILGVSAQNTQLDTSISTCADDTTGSATVDLTLSYDSPTGLGSLMARFGRRNITMFQLHATGVMPCVG
;
A
#
# COMPACT_ATOMS: atom_id res chain seq x y z
N MET A 1 -9.13 -21.34 34.06
CA MET A 1 -8.91 -19.97 33.55
C MET A 1 -7.60 -19.91 32.76
N ALA A 2 -7.52 -20.53 31.57
CA ALA A 2 -6.29 -20.54 30.76
C ALA A 2 -6.52 -20.01 29.33
N VAL A 3 -7.77 -19.99 28.87
CA VAL A 3 -8.15 -19.59 27.51
C VAL A 3 -8.41 -18.09 27.38
N VAL A 4 -8.67 -17.40 28.50
CA VAL A 4 -8.96 -15.95 28.49
C VAL A 4 -7.74 -15.14 28.11
N LEU A 5 -6.56 -15.49 28.64
CA LEU A 5 -5.30 -14.79 28.34
C LEU A 5 -4.90 -14.84 26.86
N PRO A 6 -4.88 -16.01 26.17
CA PRO A 6 -4.57 -16.05 24.74
C PRO A 6 -5.65 -15.37 23.89
N LEU A 7 -6.92 -15.43 24.31
CA LEU A 7 -8.00 -14.74 23.61
C LEU A 7 -7.84 -13.20 23.66
N LEU A 8 -7.51 -12.67 24.83
CA LEU A 8 -7.33 -11.22 25.03
C LEU A 8 -6.11 -10.71 24.26
N LEU A 9 -5.03 -11.50 24.22
CA LEU A 9 -3.81 -11.18 23.46
C LEU A 9 -4.09 -11.15 21.94
N LEU A 10 -4.88 -12.11 21.42
CA LEU A 10 -5.28 -12.12 20.01
C LEU A 10 -6.08 -10.86 19.66
N VAL A 11 -7.05 -10.47 20.49
CA VAL A 11 -7.86 -9.26 20.27
C VAL A 11 -6.99 -8.00 20.27
N VAL A 12 -6.06 -7.86 21.22
CA VAL A 12 -5.17 -6.69 21.29
C VAL A 12 -4.24 -6.61 20.09
N LEU A 13 -3.59 -7.72 19.71
CA LEU A 13 -2.73 -7.74 18.53
C LEU A 13 -3.53 -7.45 17.25
N GLY A 14 -4.77 -7.93 17.15
CA GLY A 14 -5.65 -7.66 16.02
C GLY A 14 -6.01 -6.17 15.89
N ILE A 15 -6.26 -5.48 17.01
CA ILE A 15 -6.53 -4.03 17.02
C ILE A 15 -5.28 -3.24 16.61
N ILE A 16 -4.10 -3.63 17.10
CA ILE A 16 -2.83 -2.97 16.76
C ILE A 16 -2.53 -3.12 15.26
N GLU A 17 -2.70 -4.34 14.71
CA GLU A 17 -2.53 -4.60 13.29
C GLU A 17 -3.49 -3.78 12.43
N PHE A 18 -4.75 -3.69 12.83
CA PHE A 18 -5.72 -2.87 12.13
C PHE A 18 -5.31 -1.39 12.11
N GLY A 19 -4.80 -0.87 13.23
CA GLY A 19 -4.30 0.51 13.32
C GLY A 19 -3.11 0.78 12.40
N LEU A 20 -2.13 -0.14 12.35
CA LEU A 20 -0.98 -0.01 11.45
C LEU A 20 -1.38 -0.17 9.97
N GLY A 21 -2.24 -1.12 9.66
CA GLY A 21 -2.73 -1.36 8.30
C GLY A 21 -3.48 -0.15 7.74
N TRP A 22 -4.33 0.48 8.55
CA TRP A 22 -5.09 1.67 8.13
C TRP A 22 -4.17 2.87 7.82
N ASN A 23 -3.14 3.10 8.64
CA ASN A 23 -2.16 4.15 8.39
C ASN A 23 -1.45 3.94 7.05
N ARG A 24 -1.04 2.70 6.75
CA ARG A 24 -0.44 2.35 5.44
C ARG A 24 -1.38 2.58 4.26
N GLN A 25 -2.66 2.21 4.39
CA GLN A 25 -3.66 2.47 3.34
C GLN A 25 -3.81 3.98 3.06
N LEU A 26 -3.81 4.80 4.12
CA LEU A 26 -3.94 6.25 3.99
C LEU A 26 -2.74 6.84 3.23
N ASN A 27 -1.53 6.46 3.62
CA ASN A 27 -0.30 6.91 2.95
C ASN A 27 -0.23 6.44 1.48
N LEU A 28 -0.68 5.21 1.19
CA LEU A 28 -0.73 4.70 -0.18
C LEU A 28 -1.73 5.46 -1.05
N THR A 29 -2.89 5.79 -0.50
CA THR A 29 -3.90 6.57 -1.23
C THR A 29 -3.38 7.98 -1.53
N GLU A 30 -2.72 8.60 -0.55
CA GLU A 30 -2.09 9.90 -0.75
C GLU A 30 -0.98 9.84 -1.81
N ALA A 31 -0.13 8.81 -1.76
CA ALA A 31 0.91 8.59 -2.75
C ALA A 31 0.35 8.37 -4.16
N ALA A 32 -0.74 7.61 -4.30
CA ALA A 32 -1.38 7.35 -5.58
C ALA A 32 -1.94 8.65 -6.21
N HIS A 33 -2.60 9.50 -5.41
CA HIS A 33 -3.12 10.78 -5.90
C HIS A 33 -2.02 11.80 -6.23
N GLN A 34 -0.99 11.92 -5.38
CA GLN A 34 0.13 12.81 -5.67
C GLN A 34 0.93 12.32 -6.89
N GLY A 35 1.13 11.00 -7.01
CA GLY A 35 1.73 10.37 -8.19
C GLY A 35 0.92 10.64 -9.46
N ALA A 36 -0.41 10.51 -9.42
CA ALA A 36 -1.29 10.81 -10.55
C ALA A 36 -1.20 12.29 -10.99
N ARG A 37 -1.04 13.21 -10.05
CA ARG A 37 -0.82 14.63 -10.37
C ARG A 37 0.51 14.86 -11.09
N VAL A 38 1.57 14.23 -10.60
CA VAL A 38 2.92 14.34 -11.19
C VAL A 38 2.94 13.69 -12.58
N ALA A 39 2.25 12.55 -12.73
CA ALA A 39 2.05 11.86 -13.99
C ALA A 39 1.32 12.73 -15.02
N ALA A 40 0.29 13.46 -14.58
CA ALA A 40 -0.48 14.37 -15.41
C ALA A 40 0.31 15.64 -15.84
N LEU A 41 1.25 16.11 -15.01
CA LEU A 41 2.00 17.34 -15.27
C LEU A 41 3.32 17.11 -16.03
N THR A 42 4.05 16.06 -15.67
CA THR A 42 5.41 15.83 -16.16
C THR A 42 5.44 14.83 -17.30
N GLY A 43 4.49 13.88 -17.32
CA GLY A 43 4.48 12.76 -18.27
C GLY A 43 5.68 11.81 -18.13
N ASP A 44 6.52 11.98 -17.10
CA ASP A 44 7.73 11.18 -16.87
C ASP A 44 7.48 10.18 -15.74
N PRO A 45 7.49 8.86 -16.01
CA PRO A 45 7.27 7.84 -14.99
C PRO A 45 8.37 7.83 -13.91
N ALA A 46 9.60 8.26 -14.21
CA ALA A 46 10.68 8.28 -13.23
C ALA A 46 10.45 9.32 -12.12
N ARG A 47 9.82 10.45 -12.48
CA ARG A 47 9.42 11.48 -11.50
C ARG A 47 8.23 11.03 -10.66
N VAL A 48 7.31 10.28 -11.25
CA VAL A 48 6.19 9.68 -10.51
C VAL A 48 6.72 8.71 -9.47
N THR A 49 7.63 7.80 -9.82
CA THR A 49 8.25 6.87 -8.86
C THR A 49 9.02 7.60 -7.76
N GLU A 50 9.79 8.65 -8.08
CA GLU A 50 10.51 9.46 -7.09
C GLU A 50 9.55 10.12 -6.08
N THR A 51 8.43 10.67 -6.55
CA THR A 51 7.43 11.28 -5.66
C THR A 51 6.68 10.26 -4.83
N VAL A 52 6.32 9.12 -5.40
CA VAL A 52 5.69 8.01 -4.66
C VAL A 52 6.64 7.48 -3.58
N ASP A 53 7.91 7.30 -3.90
CA ASP A 53 8.94 6.86 -2.95
C ASP A 53 9.21 7.90 -1.86
N ALA A 54 9.16 9.20 -2.18
CA ALA A 54 9.30 10.26 -1.17
C ALA A 54 8.15 10.26 -0.15
N ILE A 55 6.93 9.94 -0.59
CA ILE A 55 5.73 9.88 0.26
C ILE A 55 5.70 8.57 1.07
N LEU A 56 6.05 7.45 0.43
CA LEU A 56 6.03 6.13 1.07
C LEU A 56 7.27 5.87 1.93
N GLY A 57 8.40 6.52 1.63
CA GLY A 57 9.63 6.66 2.43
C GLY A 57 9.99 5.48 3.33
N VAL A 58 9.47 5.50 4.56
CA VAL A 58 9.79 4.52 5.63
C VAL A 58 8.79 3.35 5.66
N SER A 59 7.58 3.52 5.12
CA SER A 59 6.52 2.50 5.10
C SER A 59 6.78 1.35 4.10
N ALA A 60 7.75 1.51 3.20
CA ALA A 60 8.13 0.53 2.18
C ALA A 60 9.35 -0.34 2.56
N GLN A 61 10.05 -0.05 3.68
CA GLN A 61 11.35 -0.67 4.01
C GLN A 61 11.31 -2.19 4.24
N ASN A 62 10.12 -2.80 4.35
CA ASN A 62 9.96 -4.24 4.51
C ASN A 62 8.80 -4.78 3.66
N THR A 63 8.60 -4.16 2.51
CA THR A 63 7.34 -4.21 1.76
C THR A 63 7.62 -4.23 0.27
N GLN A 64 6.97 -5.13 -0.47
CA GLN A 64 7.08 -5.15 -1.93
C GLN A 64 6.04 -4.19 -2.51
N LEU A 65 6.51 -3.07 -3.05
CA LEU A 65 5.68 -2.10 -3.76
C LEU A 65 5.76 -2.39 -5.26
N ASP A 66 4.61 -2.65 -5.87
CA ASP A 66 4.45 -2.75 -7.32
C ASP A 66 3.72 -1.49 -7.79
N THR A 67 4.32 -0.78 -8.74
CA THR A 67 3.86 0.51 -9.23
C THR A 67 3.57 0.42 -10.73
N SER A 68 2.30 0.52 -11.09
CA SER A 68 1.87 0.62 -12.49
C SER A 68 1.49 2.07 -12.78
N ILE A 69 2.23 2.71 -13.69
CA ILE A 69 2.09 4.13 -14.02
C ILE A 69 1.67 4.23 -15.49
N SER A 70 0.56 4.90 -15.74
CA SER A 70 0.12 5.33 -17.07
C SER A 70 0.18 6.85 -17.13
N THR A 71 0.93 7.38 -18.10
CA THR A 71 1.16 8.82 -18.25
C THR A 71 0.33 9.41 -19.39
N CYS A 72 0.21 10.72 -19.40
CA CYS A 72 -0.43 11.46 -20.50
C CYS A 72 0.31 11.35 -21.85
N ALA A 73 1.57 10.88 -21.84
CA ALA A 73 2.30 10.61 -23.08
C ALA A 73 1.79 9.33 -23.77
N ASP A 74 1.21 8.40 -23.01
CA ASP A 74 0.69 7.12 -23.50
C ASP A 74 -0.75 7.25 -24.04
N ASP A 75 -1.50 8.25 -23.57
CA ASP A 75 -2.90 8.48 -23.95
C ASP A 75 -3.19 9.99 -24.12
N THR A 76 -2.99 10.50 -25.34
CA THR A 76 -3.05 11.94 -25.69
C THR A 76 -4.45 12.56 -25.63
N THR A 77 -5.45 11.76 -25.30
CA THR A 77 -6.85 12.16 -25.04
C THR A 77 -7.37 11.66 -23.68
N GLY A 78 -6.51 11.02 -22.88
CA GLY A 78 -6.89 10.21 -21.72
C GLY A 78 -6.58 10.85 -20.37
N SER A 79 -6.95 10.15 -19.30
CA SER A 79 -6.59 10.47 -17.91
C SER A 79 -5.31 9.76 -17.51
N ALA A 80 -4.38 10.42 -16.81
CA ALA A 80 -3.24 9.77 -16.17
C ALA A 80 -3.72 8.91 -15.01
N THR A 81 -3.28 7.65 -14.96
CA THR A 81 -3.63 6.70 -13.90
C THR A 81 -2.38 6.15 -13.23
N VAL A 82 -2.36 6.12 -11.90
CA VAL A 82 -1.28 5.56 -11.10
C VAL A 82 -1.87 4.55 -10.14
N ASP A 83 -1.51 3.29 -10.35
CA ASP A 83 -1.92 2.16 -9.53
C ASP A 83 -0.74 1.70 -8.67
N LEU A 84 -0.95 1.67 -7.36
CA LEU A 84 0.03 1.26 -6.37
C LEU A 84 -0.49 0.01 -5.66
N THR A 85 0.30 -1.06 -5.70
CA THR A 85 0.03 -2.29 -4.96
C THR A 85 1.15 -2.53 -3.97
N LEU A 86 0.83 -2.51 -2.68
CA LEU A 86 1.79 -2.73 -1.60
C LEU A 86 1.53 -4.08 -0.93
N SER A 87 2.50 -4.99 -1.03
CA SER A 87 2.47 -6.29 -0.36
C SER A 87 3.31 -6.25 0.92
N TYR A 88 2.67 -6.41 2.09
CA TYR A 88 3.33 -6.34 3.40
C TYR A 88 3.05 -7.57 4.27
N ASP A 89 4.03 -7.88 5.14
CA ASP A 89 3.84 -8.85 6.24
C ASP A 89 3.36 -8.15 7.51
N SER A 90 2.58 -8.87 8.30
CA SER A 90 2.04 -8.46 9.60
C SER A 90 3.16 -8.08 10.59
N PRO A 91 3.33 -6.79 10.93
CA PRO A 91 4.40 -6.32 11.83
C PRO A 91 4.33 -6.92 13.25
N THR A 92 3.15 -7.34 13.72
CA THR A 92 2.98 -7.96 15.04
C THR A 92 3.27 -9.46 15.05
N GLY A 93 3.57 -10.07 13.89
CA GLY A 93 3.83 -11.51 13.78
C GLY A 93 2.58 -12.39 13.94
N LEU A 94 1.39 -11.79 14.02
CA LEU A 94 0.11 -12.51 14.03
C LEU A 94 -0.05 -13.42 12.81
N GLY A 95 0.38 -12.98 11.63
CA GLY A 95 0.37 -13.78 10.40
C GLY A 95 1.23 -15.03 10.52
N SER A 96 2.43 -14.91 11.10
CA SER A 96 3.32 -16.04 11.38
C SER A 96 2.72 -17.00 12.42
N LEU A 97 2.15 -16.48 13.50
CA LEU A 97 1.48 -17.28 14.54
C LEU A 97 0.31 -18.10 13.96
N MET A 98 -0.56 -17.44 13.20
CA MET A 98 -1.70 -18.11 12.57
C MET A 98 -1.26 -19.03 11.41
N ALA A 99 -0.13 -18.76 10.75
CA ALA A 99 0.42 -19.63 9.71
C ALA A 99 0.92 -20.95 10.30
N ARG A 100 1.49 -20.92 11.51
CA ARG A 100 1.83 -22.13 12.29
C ARG A 100 0.60 -22.89 12.78
N PHE A 101 -0.56 -22.24 12.89
CA PHE A 101 -1.84 -22.85 13.25
C PHE A 101 -2.62 -23.45 12.04
N GLY A 102 -2.05 -23.46 10.83
CA GLY A 102 -2.56 -24.28 9.71
C GLY A 102 -3.03 -23.51 8.46
N ARG A 103 -2.88 -22.18 8.39
CA ARG A 103 -3.18 -21.40 7.17
C ARG A 103 -1.90 -20.85 6.54
N ARG A 104 -1.45 -21.43 5.42
CA ARG A 104 -0.14 -21.10 4.79
C ARG A 104 -0.04 -19.71 4.11
N ASN A 105 -1.13 -18.95 3.97
CA ASN A 105 -1.19 -17.78 3.07
C ASN A 105 -1.65 -16.45 3.73
N ILE A 106 -1.47 -16.28 5.04
CA ILE A 106 -1.96 -15.08 5.78
C ILE A 106 -0.83 -14.14 6.25
N THR A 107 0.38 -14.36 5.76
CA THR A 107 1.55 -13.51 6.04
C THR A 107 1.77 -12.44 4.99
N MET A 108 0.95 -12.41 3.93
CA MET A 108 1.04 -11.39 2.88
C MET A 108 -0.31 -10.72 2.73
N PHE A 109 -0.37 -9.45 3.11
CA PHE A 109 -1.52 -8.58 2.90
C PHE A 109 -1.19 -7.62 1.76
N GLN A 110 -2.09 -7.52 0.78
CA GLN A 110 -1.96 -6.59 -0.34
C GLN A 110 -2.89 -5.39 -0.10
N LEU A 111 -2.32 -4.19 -0.12
CA LEU A 111 -3.06 -2.93 -0.15
C LEU A 111 -3.01 -2.41 -1.57
N HIS A 112 -4.15 -1.97 -2.08
CA HIS A 112 -4.28 -1.42 -3.42
C HIS A 112 -4.79 0.02 -3.32
N ALA A 113 -4.17 0.93 -4.06
CA ALA A 113 -4.57 2.32 -4.16
C ALA A 113 -4.43 2.79 -5.60
N THR A 114 -5.44 3.49 -6.09
CA THR A 114 -5.44 4.03 -7.46
C THR A 114 -5.67 5.54 -7.41
N GLY A 115 -4.89 6.27 -8.21
CA GLY A 115 -5.02 7.70 -8.40
C GLY A 115 -5.24 8.00 -9.87
N VAL A 116 -6.30 8.74 -10.18
CA VAL A 116 -6.61 9.16 -11.57
C VAL A 116 -6.73 10.67 -11.65
N MET A 117 -6.13 11.29 -12.67
CA MET A 117 -6.27 12.72 -12.97
C MET A 117 -6.38 12.98 -14.47
N PRO A 118 -7.19 13.96 -14.92
CA PRO A 118 -7.24 14.32 -16.33
C PRO A 118 -5.91 14.95 -16.77
N CYS A 119 -5.48 14.61 -17.99
CA CYS A 119 -4.31 15.20 -18.60
C CYS A 119 -4.54 16.69 -18.88
N VAL A 120 -3.56 17.52 -18.53
CA VAL A 120 -3.54 18.93 -18.91
C VAL A 120 -2.96 18.96 -20.32
N GLY A 121 -3.82 19.23 -21.31
CA GLY A 121 -3.48 19.19 -22.74
C GLY A 121 -2.41 20.17 -23.19
#